data_AF-A0A6G7YAA7-F1
#
_entry.id   AF-A0A6G7YAA7-F1
#
_cell.length_a   1.000
_cell.length_b   1.000
_cell.length_c   1.000
_cell.angle_alpha   90.00
_cell.angle_beta   90.00
_cell.angle_gamma   90.00
#
_symmetry.space_group_name_H-M   'P 1'
#
loop_
_entity.id
_entity.type
_entity.pdbx_description
1 polymer ?
#
loop_
_entity_poly.entity_id
_entity_poly.type
_entity_poly.pdbx_seq_one_letter_code
_entity_poly.pdbx_strand_id
1 'polypeptide(L)'
;MSGWGAHLAGPLNARVNHARGAAGLPPATVGVLNTAKGGATTASYREEGLWDALLQASRPGDTVVLQFGHNDQKQPDVLAARGGFSDRLRAFVAEARAHGLTPVLATSVERRHFDGDTVKATHGDYPQATRDVAADLGVACIDLTPLTAARYAELGPEASRALFTHFPAGAHPLYPDGIADDTHFSFPGALEVAEMVAAALAPLLTDRAEEAPPA
;
A
#
# COMPACT_ATOMS: atom_id res chain seq x y z
N MET A 1 -10.25 -12.31 3.72
CA MET A 1 -9.66 -11.10 3.12
C MET A 1 -8.99 -10.25 4.18
N SER A 2 -7.77 -9.81 3.91
CA SER A 2 -6.99 -8.93 4.79
C SER A 2 -6.18 -7.92 3.96
N GLY A 3 -6.03 -6.69 4.45
CA GLY A 3 -5.17 -5.68 3.83
C GLY A 3 -3.81 -5.61 4.53
N TRP A 4 -2.74 -5.36 3.78
CA TRP A 4 -1.37 -5.36 4.31
C TRP A 4 -1.13 -4.30 5.40
N GLY A 5 -1.86 -3.17 5.36
CA GLY A 5 -1.71 -2.10 6.35
C GLY A 5 -1.99 -2.55 7.80
N ALA A 6 -2.85 -3.54 8.00
CA ALA A 6 -3.14 -4.09 9.33
C ALA A 6 -1.96 -4.91 9.91
N HIS A 7 -1.03 -5.34 9.07
CA HIS A 7 0.09 -6.22 9.43
C HIS A 7 1.44 -5.52 9.35
N LEU A 8 1.49 -4.23 8.98
CA LEU A 8 2.74 -3.51 8.74
C LEU A 8 3.57 -3.27 10.02
N ALA A 9 2.92 -3.09 11.17
CA ALA A 9 3.62 -2.66 12.40
C ALA A 9 4.78 -3.59 12.79
N GLY A 10 4.58 -4.91 12.76
CA GLY A 10 5.60 -5.90 13.14
C GLY A 10 6.83 -5.85 12.22
N PRO A 11 6.65 -6.14 10.91
CA PRO A 11 7.71 -6.05 9.90
C PRO A 11 8.47 -4.71 9.91
N LEU A 12 7.74 -3.59 10.00
CA LEU A 12 8.35 -2.26 9.98
C LEU A 12 9.25 -2.03 11.20
N ASN A 13 8.76 -2.33 12.40
CA ASN A 13 9.55 -2.17 13.62
C ASN A 13 10.77 -3.09 13.64
N ALA A 14 10.64 -4.33 13.15
CA ALA A 14 11.78 -5.24 13.05
C ALA A 14 12.90 -4.65 12.17
N ARG A 15 12.54 -4.11 11.00
CA ARG A 15 13.50 -3.53 10.06
C ARG A 15 14.11 -2.21 10.56
N VAL A 16 13.29 -1.32 11.09
CA VAL A 16 13.76 -0.05 11.67
C VAL A 16 14.73 -0.33 12.82
N ASN A 17 14.41 -1.26 13.73
CA ASN A 17 15.29 -1.58 14.85
C ASN A 17 16.56 -2.31 14.43
N HIS A 18 16.50 -3.14 13.37
CA HIS A 18 17.71 -3.73 12.79
C HIS A 18 18.65 -2.64 12.25
N ALA A 19 18.14 -1.69 11.45
CA ALA A 19 18.94 -0.61 10.88
C ALA A 19 19.50 0.32 11.98
N ARG A 20 18.69 0.68 12.98
CA ARG A 20 19.13 1.47 14.14
C ARG A 20 20.23 0.76 14.93
N GLY A 21 20.09 -0.53 15.18
CA GLY A 21 21.11 -1.34 15.85
C GLY A 21 22.43 -1.38 15.07
N ALA A 22 22.36 -1.52 13.73
CA ALA A 22 23.53 -1.44 12.86
C ALA A 22 24.23 -0.07 12.92
N ALA A 23 23.48 1.00 13.16
CA ALA A 23 23.99 2.36 13.36
C ALA A 23 24.36 2.70 14.83
N GLY A 24 24.26 1.75 15.77
CA GLY A 24 24.53 1.99 17.19
C GLY A 24 23.49 2.86 17.91
N LEU A 25 22.31 3.05 17.31
CA LEU A 25 21.21 3.81 17.88
C LEU A 25 20.31 2.92 18.77
N PRO A 26 19.70 3.47 19.83
CA PRO A 26 18.77 2.72 20.67
C PRO A 26 17.52 2.31 19.88
N PRO A 27 16.83 1.22 20.26
CA PRO A 27 15.61 0.80 19.59
C PRO A 27 14.53 1.88 19.70
N ALA A 28 13.67 1.95 18.70
CA ALA A 28 12.53 2.84 18.64
C ALA A 28 11.27 2.07 18.21
N THR A 29 10.12 2.53 18.68
CA THR A 29 8.82 1.99 18.27
C THR A 29 8.16 2.95 17.30
N VAL A 30 7.88 2.46 16.09
CA VAL A 30 7.08 3.15 15.08
C VAL A 30 5.64 2.69 15.20
N GLY A 31 4.74 3.60 15.57
CA GLY A 31 3.30 3.35 15.55
C GLY A 31 2.78 3.26 14.12
N VAL A 32 1.82 2.35 13.87
CA VAL A 32 1.15 2.23 12.57
C VAL A 32 -0.35 2.35 12.78
N LEU A 33 -0.97 3.31 12.09
CA LEU A 33 -2.41 3.51 12.03
C LEU A 33 -2.92 3.12 10.65
N ASN A 34 -3.70 2.05 10.55
CA ASN A 34 -4.34 1.65 9.30
C ASN A 34 -5.72 2.27 9.17
N THR A 35 -5.87 3.23 8.25
CA THR A 35 -7.13 3.91 7.92
C THR A 35 -7.69 3.50 6.56
N ALA A 36 -7.15 2.45 5.94
CA ALA A 36 -7.60 1.98 4.63
C ALA A 36 -9.01 1.37 4.71
N LYS A 37 -9.84 1.66 3.70
CA LYS A 37 -11.20 1.10 3.57
C LYS A 37 -11.32 0.28 2.29
N GLY A 38 -11.79 -0.95 2.41
CA GLY A 38 -12.11 -1.80 1.27
C GLY A 38 -13.14 -1.14 0.34
N GLY A 39 -12.89 -1.17 -0.96
CA GLY A 39 -13.79 -0.58 -1.96
C GLY A 39 -13.62 0.92 -2.19
N ALA A 40 -12.81 1.63 -1.40
CA ALA A 40 -12.61 3.07 -1.56
C ALA A 40 -11.91 3.42 -2.89
N THR A 41 -12.30 4.54 -3.48
CA THR A 41 -11.57 5.26 -4.53
C THR A 41 -10.92 6.52 -3.94
N THR A 42 -10.06 7.18 -4.70
CA THR A 42 -9.54 8.52 -4.34
C THR A 42 -10.67 9.55 -4.12
N ALA A 43 -11.81 9.42 -4.80
CA ALA A 43 -12.97 10.28 -4.58
C ALA A 43 -13.74 9.89 -3.31
N SER A 44 -14.16 8.62 -3.19
CA SER A 44 -15.02 8.19 -2.09
C SER A 44 -14.32 8.29 -0.74
N TYR A 45 -13.00 8.06 -0.69
CA TYR A 45 -12.22 8.20 0.54
C TYR A 45 -12.29 9.62 1.11
N ARG A 46 -12.38 10.63 0.25
CA ARG A 46 -12.56 12.01 0.65
C ARG A 46 -14.02 12.32 0.97
N GLU A 47 -14.95 11.93 0.10
CA GLU A 47 -16.38 12.21 0.27
C GLU A 47 -16.95 11.63 1.56
N GLU A 48 -16.41 10.49 2.01
CA GLU A 48 -16.78 9.86 3.27
C GLU A 48 -16.08 10.44 4.51
N GLY A 49 -15.23 11.46 4.35
CA GLY A 49 -14.52 12.11 5.46
C GLY A 49 -13.35 11.30 6.03
N LEU A 50 -12.94 10.20 5.38
CA LEU A 50 -11.84 9.35 5.87
C LEU A 50 -10.49 10.08 5.77
N TRP A 51 -10.30 10.89 4.74
CA TRP A 51 -9.12 11.74 4.61
C TRP A 51 -9.02 12.78 5.74
N ASP A 52 -10.12 13.47 6.04
CA ASP A 52 -10.12 14.48 7.11
C ASP A 52 -9.89 13.84 8.48
N ALA A 53 -10.48 12.66 8.72
CA ALA A 53 -10.24 11.88 9.93
C ALA A 53 -8.78 11.43 10.06
N LEU A 54 -8.14 11.03 8.95
CA LEU A 54 -6.72 10.70 8.92
C LEU A 54 -5.87 11.90 9.31
N LEU A 55 -6.11 13.07 8.69
CA LEU A 55 -5.37 14.29 9.02
C LEU A 55 -5.55 14.67 10.49
N GLN A 56 -6.78 14.64 11.02
CA GLN A 56 -7.06 14.94 12.43
C GLN A 56 -6.36 13.98 13.41
N ALA A 57 -6.18 12.72 13.03
CA ALA A 57 -5.50 11.73 13.86
C ALA A 57 -3.97 11.80 13.76
N SER A 58 -3.43 12.51 12.77
CA SER A 58 -1.99 12.59 12.49
C SER A 58 -1.31 13.74 13.24
N ARG A 59 0.02 13.68 13.32
CA ARG A 59 0.86 14.74 13.89
C ARG A 59 1.92 15.18 12.89
N PRO A 60 2.35 16.46 12.92
CA PRO A 60 3.50 16.90 12.15
C PRO A 60 4.72 15.98 12.40
N GLY A 61 5.40 15.57 11.34
CA GLY A 61 6.49 14.61 11.38
C GLY A 61 6.07 13.17 11.04
N ASP A 62 4.77 12.83 11.10
CA ASP A 62 4.28 11.52 10.70
C ASP A 62 4.44 11.29 9.18
N THR A 63 4.53 10.01 8.81
CA THR A 63 4.56 9.58 7.40
C THR A 63 3.22 8.96 7.01
N VAL A 64 2.67 9.39 5.88
CA VAL A 64 1.43 8.84 5.31
C VAL A 64 1.73 8.10 4.02
N VAL A 65 1.34 6.82 3.95
CA VAL A 65 1.45 6.00 2.74
C VAL A 65 0.09 5.99 2.02
N LEU A 66 0.04 6.48 0.79
CA LEU A 66 -1.18 6.56 -0.02
C LEU A 66 -1.16 5.51 -1.13
N GLN A 67 -2.11 4.59 -1.10
CA GLN A 67 -2.26 3.54 -2.11
C GLN A 67 -3.71 3.46 -2.62
N PHE A 68 -3.90 3.70 -3.92
CA PHE A 68 -5.19 3.65 -4.61
C PHE A 68 -5.03 3.05 -6.02
N GLY A 69 -6.12 2.95 -6.79
CA GLY A 69 -6.10 2.51 -8.19
C GLY A 69 -7.08 1.38 -8.49
N HIS A 70 -7.20 0.39 -7.59
CA HIS A 70 -8.05 -0.80 -7.80
C HIS A 70 -9.52 -0.51 -8.11
N ASN A 71 -10.09 0.48 -7.44
CA ASN A 71 -11.50 0.86 -7.62
C ASN A 71 -11.63 2.10 -8.49
N ASP A 72 -10.63 2.98 -8.50
CA ASP A 72 -10.56 4.14 -9.39
C ASP A 72 -10.64 3.71 -10.87
N GLN A 73 -9.94 2.64 -11.25
CA GLN A 73 -9.98 2.08 -12.61
C GLN A 73 -11.36 1.58 -13.06
N LYS A 74 -12.30 1.40 -12.13
CA LYS A 74 -13.67 0.97 -12.45
C LYS A 74 -14.58 2.16 -12.79
N GLN A 75 -14.09 3.39 -12.62
CA GLN A 75 -14.84 4.62 -12.89
C GLN A 75 -14.02 5.57 -13.80
N PRO A 76 -13.55 5.12 -14.97
CA PRO A 76 -12.61 5.88 -15.79
C PRO A 76 -13.18 7.22 -16.30
N ASP A 77 -14.51 7.36 -16.41
CA ASP A 77 -15.15 8.61 -16.86
C ASP A 77 -14.88 9.78 -15.91
N VAL A 78 -14.74 9.51 -14.61
CA VAL A 78 -14.52 10.53 -13.56
C VAL A 78 -13.15 10.39 -12.90
N LEU A 79 -12.57 9.21 -12.90
CA LEU A 79 -11.30 8.86 -12.25
C LEU A 79 -10.30 8.28 -13.25
N ALA A 80 -10.25 8.85 -14.46
CA ALA A 80 -9.22 8.52 -15.43
C ALA A 80 -7.81 8.65 -14.82
N ALA A 81 -6.90 7.73 -15.20
CA ALA A 81 -5.54 7.66 -14.65
C ALA A 81 -4.79 9.00 -14.78
N ARG A 82 -4.76 9.58 -15.98
CA ARG A 82 -4.20 10.92 -16.27
C ARG A 82 -5.27 12.01 -16.22
N GLY A 83 -6.01 12.03 -15.12
CA GLY A 83 -7.09 12.99 -14.85
C GLY A 83 -7.50 12.90 -13.39
N GLY A 84 -8.80 12.72 -13.14
CA GLY A 84 -9.37 12.75 -11.80
C GLY A 84 -8.68 11.86 -10.75
N PHE A 85 -8.10 10.72 -11.13
CA PHE A 85 -7.27 9.92 -10.22
C PHE A 85 -5.98 10.64 -9.83
N SER A 86 -5.16 11.02 -10.82
CA SER A 86 -3.89 11.71 -10.57
C SER A 86 -4.06 13.07 -9.91
N ASP A 87 -5.12 13.82 -10.24
CA ASP A 87 -5.40 15.13 -9.65
C ASP A 87 -5.70 15.01 -8.16
N ARG A 88 -6.45 13.96 -7.77
CA ARG A 88 -6.74 13.68 -6.36
C ARG A 88 -5.51 13.19 -5.61
N LEU A 89 -4.64 12.39 -6.23
CA LEU A 89 -3.35 12.04 -5.61
C LEU A 89 -2.50 13.29 -5.35
N ARG A 90 -2.42 14.21 -6.31
CA ARG A 90 -1.72 15.50 -6.13
C ARG A 90 -2.30 16.31 -4.98
N ALA A 91 -3.63 16.37 -4.88
CA ALA A 91 -4.31 17.06 -3.77
C ALA A 91 -3.98 16.42 -2.41
N PHE A 92 -4.06 15.09 -2.28
CA PHE A 92 -3.68 14.40 -1.05
C PHE A 92 -2.23 14.66 -0.65
N VAL A 93 -1.29 14.65 -1.61
CA VAL A 93 0.12 14.96 -1.35
C VAL A 93 0.30 16.40 -0.87
N ALA A 94 -0.34 17.36 -1.52
CA ALA A 94 -0.27 18.78 -1.14
C ALA A 94 -0.83 19.02 0.27
N GLU A 95 -1.97 18.42 0.58
CA GLU A 95 -2.64 18.56 1.88
C GLU A 95 -1.86 17.85 3.00
N ALA A 96 -1.30 16.67 2.73
CA ALA A 96 -0.41 15.98 3.67
C ALA A 96 0.78 16.87 4.06
N ARG A 97 1.44 17.47 3.06
CA ARG A 97 2.56 18.41 3.29
C ARG A 97 2.12 19.64 4.07
N ALA A 98 0.97 20.22 3.73
CA ALA A 98 0.41 21.37 4.47
C ALA A 98 0.11 21.02 5.94
N HIS A 99 -0.17 19.75 6.23
CA HIS A 99 -0.37 19.24 7.59
C HIS A 99 0.93 18.79 8.28
N GLY A 100 2.10 19.06 7.69
CA GLY A 100 3.40 18.66 8.24
C GLY A 100 3.69 17.16 8.15
N LEU A 101 2.91 16.42 7.35
CA LEU A 101 3.12 15.00 7.10
C LEU A 101 4.08 14.80 5.93
N THR A 102 4.70 13.64 5.91
CA THR A 102 5.45 13.18 4.74
C THR A 102 4.65 12.19 3.92
N PRO A 103 4.24 12.58 2.70
CA PRO A 103 3.58 11.65 1.80
C PRO A 103 4.57 10.69 1.15
N VAL A 104 4.19 9.42 1.12
CA VAL A 104 4.79 8.36 0.32
C VAL A 104 3.66 7.79 -0.55
N LEU A 105 3.85 7.77 -1.86
CA LEU A 105 2.91 7.11 -2.76
C LEU A 105 3.25 5.63 -2.89
N ALA A 106 2.24 4.79 -3.11
CA ALA A 106 2.44 3.40 -3.47
C ALA A 106 1.54 3.03 -4.64
N THR A 107 2.08 2.31 -5.62
CA THR A 107 1.27 1.77 -6.71
C THR A 107 0.33 0.68 -6.18
N SER A 108 -0.78 0.41 -6.88
CA SER A 108 -1.65 -0.72 -6.51
C SER A 108 -0.86 -2.04 -6.58
N VAL A 109 -1.08 -2.95 -5.63
CA VAL A 109 -0.63 -4.34 -5.81
C VAL A 109 -1.26 -4.93 -7.08
N GLU A 110 -0.56 -5.85 -7.74
CA GLU A 110 -1.11 -6.54 -8.90
C GLU A 110 -2.19 -7.56 -8.45
N ARG A 111 -3.15 -7.87 -9.32
CA ARG A 111 -4.07 -9.00 -9.10
C ARG A 111 -3.41 -10.31 -9.51
N ARG A 112 -3.84 -11.43 -8.94
CA ARG A 112 -3.35 -12.76 -9.33
C ARG A 112 -4.02 -13.22 -10.63
N HIS A 113 -3.71 -12.58 -11.75
CA HIS A 113 -4.18 -13.00 -13.07
C HIS A 113 -3.02 -13.51 -13.90
N PHE A 114 -3.17 -14.70 -14.47
CA PHE A 114 -2.14 -15.34 -15.30
C PHE A 114 -2.65 -15.57 -16.72
N ASP A 115 -1.73 -15.45 -17.68
CA ASP A 115 -1.83 -15.97 -19.05
C ASP A 115 -0.75 -17.05 -19.21
N GLY A 116 -1.15 -18.32 -19.11
CA GLY A 116 -0.22 -19.43 -18.86
C GLY A 116 0.52 -19.23 -17.54
N ASP A 117 1.84 -19.14 -17.60
CA ASP A 117 2.71 -18.88 -16.43
C ASP A 117 3.09 -17.41 -16.27
N THR A 118 2.57 -16.51 -17.12
CA THR A 118 2.91 -15.08 -17.11
C THR A 118 1.86 -14.28 -16.35
N VAL A 119 2.28 -13.47 -15.39
CA VAL A 119 1.37 -12.54 -14.68
C VAL A 119 0.91 -11.44 -15.63
N LYS A 120 -0.40 -11.26 -15.74
CA LYS A 120 -1.03 -10.25 -16.59
C LYS A 120 -1.27 -8.97 -15.80
N ALA A 121 -0.87 -7.83 -16.39
CA ALA A 121 -1.18 -6.52 -15.83
C ALA A 121 -2.69 -6.26 -15.83
N THR A 122 -3.26 -5.82 -14.71
CA THR A 122 -4.73 -5.62 -14.58
C THR A 122 -5.17 -4.18 -14.30
N HIS A 123 -4.22 -3.25 -14.21
CA HIS A 123 -4.49 -1.87 -13.78
C HIS A 123 -4.24 -0.80 -14.84
N GLY A 124 -3.94 -1.19 -16.09
CA GLY A 124 -3.69 -0.24 -17.17
C GLY A 124 -2.69 0.86 -16.78
N ASP A 125 -3.05 2.12 -17.01
CA ASP A 125 -2.17 3.27 -16.77
C ASP A 125 -2.10 3.74 -15.31
N TYR A 126 -2.89 3.17 -14.38
CA TYR A 126 -2.98 3.67 -13.01
C TYR A 126 -1.66 3.57 -12.21
N PRO A 127 -0.91 2.45 -12.27
CA PRO A 127 0.42 2.38 -11.64
C PRO A 127 1.37 3.43 -12.22
N GLN A 128 1.33 3.66 -13.54
CA GLN A 128 2.18 4.67 -14.17
C GLN A 128 1.77 6.09 -13.75
N ALA A 129 0.47 6.38 -13.66
CA ALA A 129 -0.01 7.68 -13.17
C ALA A 129 0.46 7.95 -11.73
N THR A 130 0.46 6.95 -10.85
CA THR A 130 1.02 7.09 -9.50
C THR A 130 2.52 7.39 -9.53
N ARG A 131 3.30 6.70 -10.37
CA ARG A 131 4.74 6.99 -10.54
C ARG A 131 4.99 8.39 -11.09
N ASP A 132 4.21 8.80 -12.10
CA ASP A 132 4.29 10.13 -12.71
C ASP A 132 4.02 11.21 -11.64
N VAL A 133 2.95 11.08 -10.85
CA VAL A 133 2.66 12.01 -9.74
C VAL A 133 3.79 12.02 -8.70
N ALA A 134 4.35 10.85 -8.38
CA ALA A 134 5.43 10.77 -7.41
C ALA A 134 6.68 11.52 -7.88
N ALA A 135 7.06 11.33 -9.14
CA ALA A 135 8.18 12.01 -9.78
C ALA A 135 7.93 13.52 -9.89
N ASP A 136 6.76 13.93 -10.37
CA ASP A 136 6.37 15.34 -10.53
C ASP A 136 6.48 16.13 -9.22
N LEU A 137 6.07 15.50 -8.10
CA LEU A 137 6.01 16.14 -6.79
C LEU A 137 7.25 15.90 -5.93
N GLY A 138 8.21 15.09 -6.38
CA GLY A 138 9.38 14.69 -5.61
C GLY A 138 9.01 13.98 -4.31
N VAL A 139 8.08 13.02 -4.37
CA VAL A 139 7.71 12.17 -3.23
C VAL A 139 8.18 10.74 -3.46
N ALA A 140 8.52 10.02 -2.39
CA ALA A 140 8.91 8.62 -2.51
C ALA A 140 7.75 7.78 -3.07
N CYS A 141 8.09 6.79 -3.90
CA CYS A 141 7.13 5.86 -4.50
C CYS A 141 7.52 4.41 -4.19
N ILE A 142 6.66 3.69 -3.46
CA ILE A 142 6.79 2.24 -3.28
C ILE A 142 6.08 1.56 -4.45
N ASP A 143 6.86 1.05 -5.39
CA ASP A 143 6.31 0.44 -6.61
C ASP A 143 5.88 -1.01 -6.37
N LEU A 144 4.72 -1.19 -5.75
CA LEU A 144 4.16 -2.50 -5.38
C LEU A 144 3.69 -3.34 -6.56
N THR A 145 3.24 -2.73 -7.66
CA THR A 145 2.76 -3.48 -8.84
C THR A 145 3.81 -4.47 -9.37
N PRO A 146 5.05 -4.07 -9.73
CA PRO A 146 6.07 -5.02 -10.18
C PRO A 146 6.57 -5.94 -9.06
N LEU A 147 6.66 -5.47 -7.81
CA LEU A 147 7.11 -6.30 -6.69
C LEU A 147 6.17 -7.50 -6.46
N THR A 148 4.86 -7.22 -6.46
CA THR A 148 3.85 -8.27 -6.29
C THR A 148 3.72 -9.15 -7.53
N ALA A 149 3.77 -8.59 -8.74
CA ALA A 149 3.77 -9.38 -9.97
C ALA A 149 4.98 -10.33 -10.04
N ALA A 150 6.17 -9.86 -9.69
CA ALA A 150 7.38 -10.70 -9.63
C ALA A 150 7.22 -11.83 -8.62
N ARG A 151 6.62 -11.55 -7.46
CA ARG A 151 6.37 -12.58 -6.45
C ARG A 151 5.38 -13.64 -6.93
N TYR A 152 4.33 -13.25 -7.64
CA TYR A 152 3.38 -14.21 -8.20
C TYR A 152 4.02 -15.04 -9.30
N ALA A 153 4.85 -14.42 -10.15
CA ALA A 153 5.59 -15.13 -11.20
C ALA A 153 6.58 -16.15 -10.61
N GLU A 154 7.29 -15.80 -9.54
CA GLU A 154 8.22 -16.71 -8.83
C GLU A 154 7.50 -17.95 -8.28
N LEU A 155 6.32 -17.76 -7.68
CA LEU A 155 5.53 -18.86 -7.12
C LEU A 155 4.78 -19.66 -8.20
N GLY A 156 4.51 -19.03 -9.34
CA GLY A 156 3.65 -19.55 -10.39
C GLY A 156 2.16 -19.60 -10.00
N PRO A 157 1.29 -20.05 -10.92
CA PRO A 157 -0.15 -20.03 -10.72
C PRO A 157 -0.58 -20.80 -9.46
N GLU A 158 -0.20 -22.05 -9.28
CA GLU A 158 -0.76 -22.85 -8.18
C GLU A 158 -0.30 -22.41 -6.80
N ALA A 159 1.01 -22.21 -6.57
CA ALA A 159 1.50 -21.85 -5.24
C ALA A 159 1.09 -20.42 -4.82
N SER A 160 0.96 -19.49 -5.77
CA SER A 160 0.53 -18.12 -5.47
C SER A 160 -0.90 -18.04 -4.91
N ARG A 161 -1.75 -19.05 -5.11
CA ARG A 161 -3.11 -19.10 -4.54
C ARG A 161 -3.13 -18.97 -3.02
N ALA A 162 -2.08 -19.43 -2.34
CA ALA A 162 -1.97 -19.34 -0.89
C ALA A 162 -1.89 -17.89 -0.37
N LEU A 163 -1.46 -16.95 -1.22
CA LEU A 163 -1.42 -15.52 -0.89
C LEU A 163 -2.82 -14.86 -0.96
N PHE A 164 -3.80 -15.53 -1.55
CA PHE A 164 -5.11 -14.97 -1.87
C PHE A 164 -6.23 -15.68 -1.11
N THR A 165 -7.42 -15.06 -1.06
CA THR A 165 -8.58 -15.61 -0.35
C THR A 165 -9.19 -16.74 -1.18
N HIS A 166 -8.63 -17.94 -1.04
CA HIS A 166 -9.14 -19.16 -1.67
C HIS A 166 -9.57 -20.16 -0.60
N PHE A 167 -10.86 -20.49 -0.57
CA PHE A 167 -11.41 -21.52 0.30
C PHE A 167 -12.24 -22.51 -0.53
N PRO A 168 -12.03 -23.82 -0.39
CA PRO A 168 -12.98 -24.78 -0.94
C PRO A 168 -14.32 -24.72 -0.18
N ALA A 169 -15.37 -25.26 -0.80
CA ALA A 169 -16.67 -25.39 -0.15
C ALA A 169 -16.56 -26.11 1.21
N GLY A 170 -17.24 -25.58 2.22
CA GLY A 170 -17.23 -26.09 3.59
C GLY A 170 -16.00 -25.74 4.43
N ALA A 171 -14.97 -25.08 3.89
CA ALA A 171 -13.75 -24.77 4.64
C ALA A 171 -13.82 -23.48 5.48
N HIS A 172 -14.78 -22.59 5.22
CA HIS A 172 -14.88 -21.31 5.94
C HIS A 172 -16.35 -20.90 6.18
N PRO A 173 -16.75 -20.51 7.40
CA PRO A 173 -18.16 -20.25 7.73
C PRO A 173 -18.76 -19.05 7.00
N LEU A 174 -17.94 -18.04 6.65
CA LEU A 174 -18.38 -16.91 5.83
C LEU A 174 -18.47 -17.22 4.33
N TYR A 175 -17.92 -18.36 3.88
CA TYR A 175 -17.91 -18.79 2.48
C TYR A 175 -18.30 -20.28 2.40
N PRO A 176 -19.56 -20.63 2.73
CA PRO A 176 -19.98 -22.03 2.79
C PRO A 176 -19.82 -22.76 1.46
N ASP A 177 -20.03 -22.06 0.34
CA ASP A 177 -19.87 -22.60 -1.02
C ASP A 177 -18.42 -22.49 -1.54
N GLY A 178 -17.51 -21.98 -0.71
CA GLY A 178 -16.14 -21.66 -1.09
C GLY A 178 -16.01 -20.31 -1.78
N ILE A 179 -14.78 -19.92 -2.06
CA ILE A 179 -14.42 -18.70 -2.79
C ILE A 179 -13.06 -18.89 -3.46
N ALA A 180 -12.89 -18.32 -4.64
CA ALA A 180 -11.60 -18.18 -5.31
C ALA A 180 -11.45 -16.72 -5.73
N ASP A 181 -10.73 -15.94 -4.93
CA ASP A 181 -10.62 -14.49 -5.07
C ASP A 181 -9.17 -14.07 -5.28
N ASP A 182 -8.87 -13.71 -6.53
CA ASP A 182 -7.55 -13.29 -7.01
C ASP A 182 -7.24 -11.80 -6.80
N THR A 183 -8.06 -11.10 -6.01
CA THR A 183 -7.87 -9.68 -5.66
C THR A 183 -7.57 -9.50 -4.17
N HIS A 184 -8.25 -10.21 -3.28
CA HIS A 184 -8.11 -10.00 -1.84
C HIS A 184 -7.19 -11.02 -1.17
N PHE A 185 -6.17 -10.52 -0.47
CA PHE A 185 -5.20 -11.38 0.18
C PHE A 185 -5.77 -12.22 1.33
N SER A 186 -5.18 -13.40 1.50
CA SER A 186 -5.20 -14.15 2.75
C SER A 186 -4.35 -13.44 3.82
N PHE A 187 -4.35 -13.94 5.06
CA PHE A 187 -3.42 -13.43 6.08
C PHE A 187 -1.94 -13.56 5.64
N PRO A 188 -1.46 -14.73 5.17
CA PRO A 188 -0.12 -14.86 4.64
C PRO A 188 0.21 -13.87 3.50
N GLY A 189 -0.69 -13.69 2.53
CA GLY A 189 -0.45 -12.74 1.44
C GLY A 189 -0.41 -11.29 1.90
N ALA A 190 -1.27 -10.91 2.84
CA ALA A 190 -1.26 -9.56 3.38
C ALA A 190 0.03 -9.27 4.17
N LEU A 191 0.55 -10.26 4.91
CA LEU A 191 1.84 -10.17 5.60
C LEU A 191 3.01 -10.10 4.62
N GLU A 192 2.98 -10.89 3.54
CA GLU A 192 4.00 -10.86 2.47
C GLU A 192 4.13 -9.45 1.87
N VAL A 193 3.00 -8.81 1.53
CA VAL A 193 3.01 -7.44 1.02
C VAL A 193 3.43 -6.44 2.11
N ALA A 194 3.04 -6.66 3.36
CA ALA A 194 3.47 -5.81 4.47
C ALA A 194 5.00 -5.83 4.67
N GLU A 195 5.64 -6.99 4.48
CA GLU A 195 7.11 -7.12 4.48
C GLU A 195 7.76 -6.34 3.34
N MET A 196 7.19 -6.38 2.13
CA MET A 196 7.68 -5.58 1.00
C MET A 196 7.58 -4.07 1.29
N VAL A 197 6.44 -3.61 1.82
CA VAL A 197 6.25 -2.21 2.19
C VAL A 197 7.21 -1.81 3.31
N ALA A 198 7.37 -2.65 4.34
CA ALA A 198 8.29 -2.39 5.44
C ALA A 198 9.75 -2.28 4.97
N ALA A 199 10.16 -3.13 4.02
CA ALA A 199 11.49 -3.07 3.42
C ALA A 199 11.74 -1.75 2.68
N ALA A 200 10.75 -1.26 1.94
CA ALA A 200 10.84 0.00 1.22
C ALA A 200 10.74 1.24 2.13
N LEU A 201 9.95 1.16 3.20
CA LEU A 201 9.67 2.29 4.08
C LEU A 201 10.73 2.49 5.16
N ALA A 202 11.35 1.42 5.67
CA ALA A 202 12.29 1.51 6.79
C ALA A 202 13.47 2.48 6.54
N PRO A 203 14.14 2.48 5.37
CA PRO A 203 15.21 3.45 5.08
C PRO A 203 14.73 4.90 5.14
N LEU A 204 13.52 5.17 4.64
CA LEU A 204 12.93 6.51 4.63
C LEU A 204 12.66 7.05 6.05
N LEU A 205 12.46 6.16 7.03
CA LEU A 205 12.22 6.53 8.42
C LEU A 205 13.51 6.66 9.22
N THR A 206 14.57 5.92 8.86
CA THR A 206 15.85 5.98 9.57
C THR A 206 16.67 7.20 9.21
N ASP A 207 16.71 7.58 7.93
CA ASP A 207 17.49 8.74 7.45
C ASP A 207 17.01 10.05 8.10
N ARG A 208 15.75 10.07 8.55
CA ARG A 208 15.12 11.23 9.20
C ARG A 208 15.34 11.32 10.70
N ALA A 209 15.66 10.21 11.35
CA ALA A 209 15.97 10.22 12.77
C ALA A 209 17.30 10.95 13.05
N GLU A 210 18.14 11.14 12.03
CA GLU A 210 19.41 11.86 12.11
C GLU A 210 19.26 13.38 11.91
N GLU A 211 18.14 13.86 11.35
CA GLU A 211 17.89 15.29 11.07
C GLU A 211 17.13 16.02 12.21
N ALA A 212 16.68 15.31 13.25
CA ALA A 212 16.04 15.96 14.39
C ALA A 212 17.08 16.78 15.17
N PRO A 213 16.87 18.11 15.39
CA PRO A 213 17.81 18.90 16.18
C PRO A 213 17.89 18.34 17.60
N PRO A 214 19.08 18.39 18.25
CA PRO A 214 19.20 17.98 19.64
C PRO A 214 18.24 18.80 20.50
N ALA A 215 17.54 18.09 21.41
CA ALA A 215 16.61 18.67 22.38
C ALA A 215 17.25 19.72 23.29
#